data_AF-A0A1A7KKR2-F1
#
_entry.id   AF-A0A1A7KKR2-F1
#
_cell.length_a   1.000
_cell.length_b   1.000
_cell.length_c   1.000
_cell.angle_alpha   90.00
_cell.angle_beta   90.00
_cell.angle_gamma   90.00
#
_symmetry.space_group_name_H-M   'P 1'
#
loop_
_entity.id
_entity.type
_entity.pdbx_description
1 polymer ?
#
loop_
_entity_poly.entity_id
_entity_poly.type
_entity_poly.pdbx_seq_one_letter_code
_entity_poly.pdbx_strand_id
1 'polypeptide(L)' 'MKKSNLKKLSREAQKNISGGGLESKGCVATGCYKYYFSDGGDRCLAPSCFAPDFGTIVTGSDGRSQCCY' A
#
# COMPACT_ATOMS: atom_id res chain seq x y z
N MET A 1 13.10 23.76 36.49
CA MET A 1 13.26 24.04 35.04
C MET A 1 13.52 22.72 34.31
N LYS A 2 12.64 22.35 33.36
CA LYS A 2 12.72 21.08 32.61
C LYS A 2 13.89 21.18 31.60
N LYS A 3 14.95 20.39 31.80
CA LYS A 3 16.03 20.24 30.80
C LYS A 3 15.56 19.27 29.72
N SER A 4 15.05 19.79 28.61
CA SER A 4 14.76 19.00 27.42
C SER A 4 16.06 18.71 26.69
N ASN A 5 16.60 17.49 26.85
CA ASN A 5 17.74 16.97 26.09
C ASN A 5 17.36 16.64 24.63
N LEU A 6 16.65 17.55 23.95
CA LEU A 6 16.22 17.38 22.57
C LEU A 6 17.41 17.66 21.65
N LYS A 7 18.20 16.62 21.35
CA LYS A 7 19.18 16.66 20.26
C LYS A 7 18.42 16.73 18.93
N LYS A 8 18.68 17.78 18.15
CA LYS A 8 18.11 17.96 16.81
C LYS A 8 18.62 16.81 15.91
N LEU A 9 17.69 16.03 15.35
CA LEU A 9 18.01 14.96 14.41
C LEU A 9 18.75 15.50 13.20
N SER A 10 19.69 14.71 12.66
CA SER A 10 20.37 15.04 11.41
C SER A 10 19.34 15.12 10.28
N ARG A 11 19.67 15.88 9.23
CA ARG A 11 18.79 16.08 8.08
C ARG A 11 18.43 14.75 7.40
N GLU A 12 19.34 13.77 7.39
CA GLU A 12 19.08 12.41 6.89
C GLU A 12 18.16 11.62 7.82
N ALA A 13 18.35 11.71 9.14
CA ALA A 13 17.47 11.05 10.11
C ALA A 13 16.05 11.64 10.08
N GLN A 14 15.91 12.94 9.82
CA GLN A 14 14.60 13.57 9.61
C GLN A 14 13.89 13.05 8.36
N LYS A 15 14.60 12.78 7.26
CA LYS A 15 13.99 12.21 6.04
C LYS A 15 13.38 10.82 6.29
N ASN A 16 14.03 10.00 7.11
CA ASN A 16 13.51 8.68 7.51
C ASN A 16 12.29 8.77 8.44
N ILE A 17 12.19 9.82 9.26
CA ILE A 17 11.04 10.05 10.16
C ILE A 17 9.85 10.63 9.39
N SER A 18 10.10 11.49 8.40
CA SER A 18 9.05 12.10 7.56
C SER A 18 8.44 11.14 6.52
N GLY A 19 8.73 9.84 6.60
CA GLY A 19 8.17 8.85 5.67
C GLY A 19 8.71 8.96 4.23
N GLY A 20 9.79 9.72 4.00
CA GLY A 20 10.38 9.91 2.68
C GLY A 20 11.29 8.77 2.22
N GLY A 21 11.03 7.54 2.67
CA GLY A 21 11.89 6.37 2.46
C GLY A 21 11.16 5.10 2.03
N LEU A 22 9.86 5.19 1.73
CA LEU A 22 9.22 4.25 0.84
C LEU A 22 9.00 5.03 -0.44
N GLU A 23 9.94 4.92 -1.38
CA GLU A 23 9.51 4.91 -2.76
C GLU A 23 8.33 3.95 -2.78
N SER A 24 7.14 4.46 -3.05
CA SER A 24 5.97 3.64 -3.29
C SER A 24 6.40 2.69 -4.38
N LYS A 25 6.89 1.51 -3.99
CA LYS A 25 7.04 0.38 -4.88
C LYS A 25 5.61 0.15 -5.31
N GLY A 26 5.25 0.78 -6.43
CA GLY A 26 3.95 0.66 -7.04
C GLY A 26 3.62 -0.82 -7.06
N CYS A 27 2.37 -1.13 -6.78
CA CYS A 27 1.86 -2.48 -6.67
C CYS A 27 2.57 -3.41 -7.68
N VAL A 28 3.48 -4.27 -7.20
CA VAL A 28 4.20 -5.24 -8.07
C VAL A 28 3.29 -6.44 -8.36
N ALA A 29 1.98 -6.27 -8.16
CA ALA A 29 1.02 -7.31 -8.39
C ALA A 29 0.80 -7.42 -9.89
N THR A 30 1.17 -8.56 -10.46
CA THR A 30 0.83 -8.93 -11.83
C THR A 30 -0.03 -10.19 -11.76
N GLY A 31 -1.23 -10.13 -12.34
CA GLY A 31 -2.17 -11.25 -12.35
C GLY A 31 -3.31 -11.12 -11.33
N CYS A 32 -3.98 -12.25 -11.07
CA CYS A 32 -5.22 -12.28 -10.28
C CYS A 32 -5.03 -12.90 -8.90
N TYR A 33 -5.58 -12.22 -7.89
CA TYR A 33 -5.44 -12.56 -6.48
C TYR A 33 -6.80 -12.96 -5.90
N LYS A 34 -6.85 -14.13 -5.28
CA LYS A 34 -8.07 -14.65 -4.62
C LYS A 34 -8.40 -13.92 -3.32
N TYR A 35 -7.37 -13.46 -2.61
CA TYR A 35 -7.51 -12.72 -1.37
C TYR A 35 -7.19 -11.26 -1.64
N TYR A 36 -8.17 -10.38 -1.46
CA TYR A 36 -8.06 -8.96 -1.71
C TYR A 36 -9.01 -8.18 -0.82
N PHE A 37 -8.76 -6.88 -0.67
CA PHE A 37 -9.69 -5.94 -0.05
C PHE A 37 -10.53 -5.28 -1.15
N SER A 38 -11.85 -5.37 -1.06
CA SER A 38 -12.77 -4.63 -1.95
C SER A 38 -13.04 -3.24 -1.38
N ASP A 39 -13.18 -2.25 -2.24
CA ASP A 39 -13.68 -0.93 -1.86
C ASP A 39 -15.22 -0.85 -1.77
N GLY A 40 -15.91 -1.98 -1.99
CA GLY A 40 -17.36 -2.07 -2.05
C GLY A 40 -17.94 -1.85 -3.46
N GLY A 41 -17.11 -1.52 -4.44
CA GLY A 41 -17.47 -1.40 -5.85
C GLY A 41 -16.83 -2.49 -6.71
N ASP A 42 -16.31 -2.07 -7.86
CA ASP A 42 -15.59 -2.89 -8.84
C ASP A 42 -14.07 -2.90 -8.62
N ARG A 43 -13.56 -2.16 -7.63
CA ARG A 43 -12.13 -2.03 -7.36
C ARG A 43 -11.69 -2.87 -6.17
N CYS A 44 -10.41 -3.18 -6.18
CA CYS A 44 -9.80 -3.99 -5.16
C CYS A 44 -8.33 -3.64 -4.91
N LEU A 45 -7.83 -4.02 -3.75
CA LEU A 45 -6.42 -3.95 -3.37
C LEU A 45 -5.91 -5.34 -3.01
N ALA A 46 -4.89 -5.81 -3.71
CA ALA A 46 -4.12 -6.96 -3.28
C ALA A 46 -3.38 -6.62 -1.97
N PRO A 47 -3.09 -7.59 -1.08
CA PRO A 47 -2.49 -7.33 0.24
C PRO A 47 -1.14 -6.59 0.19
N SER A 48 -0.39 -6.73 -0.91
CA SER A 48 0.88 -6.05 -1.15
C SER A 48 0.76 -4.69 -1.84
N CYS A 49 -0.48 -4.21 -2.05
CA CYS A 49 -0.78 -3.03 -2.83
C CYS A 49 -1.57 -2.02 -2.01
N PHE A 50 -1.36 -0.74 -2.33
CA PHE A 50 -1.95 0.37 -1.60
C PHE A 50 -2.52 1.37 -2.60
N ALA A 51 -3.50 2.15 -2.16
CA ALA A 51 -4.02 3.24 -2.97
C ALA A 51 -2.87 4.18 -3.42
N PRO A 52 -2.83 4.61 -4.69
CA PRO A 52 -3.90 4.53 -5.68
C PRO A 52 -3.84 3.31 -6.62
N ASP A 53 -2.99 2.32 -6.38
CA ASP A 53 -2.84 1.14 -7.24
C ASP A 53 -3.97 0.13 -7.02
N PHE A 54 -5.16 0.44 -7.57
CA PHE A 54 -6.32 -0.43 -7.51
C PHE A 54 -6.34 -1.42 -8.68
N GLY A 55 -6.61 -2.68 -8.38
CA GLY A 55 -7.00 -3.69 -9.36
C GLY A 55 -8.51 -3.65 -9.62
N THR A 56 -8.95 -4.52 -10.52
CA THR A 56 -10.38 -4.71 -10.83
C THR A 56 -10.86 -6.06 -10.33
N ILE A 57 -12.06 -6.12 -9.78
CA ILE A 57 -12.71 -7.36 -9.38
C ILE A 57 -13.26 -8.04 -10.64
N VAL A 58 -12.77 -9.25 -10.93
CA VAL A 58 -13.23 -10.08 -12.04
C VAL A 58 -13.81 -11.38 -11.49
N THR A 59 -14.97 -11.78 -11.97
CA THR A 59 -15.56 -13.08 -11.64
C THR A 59 -15.07 -14.12 -12.63
N GLY A 60 -14.32 -15.11 -12.13
CA GLY A 60 -13.82 -16.23 -12.91
C GLY A 60 -14.93 -17.19 -13.35
N SER A 61 -14.59 -18.10 -14.28
CA SER A 61 -15.50 -19.15 -14.77
C SER A 61 -15.89 -20.17 -13.70
N ASP A 62 -15.15 -20.23 -12.58
CA ASP A 62 -15.48 -21.00 -11.39
C ASP A 62 -16.47 -20.28 -10.45
N GLY A 63 -16.98 -19.12 -10.85
CA GLY A 63 -17.91 -18.29 -10.08
C GLY A 63 -17.26 -17.55 -8.92
N ARG A 64 -15.93 -17.57 -8.80
CA ARG A 64 -15.20 -16.88 -7.72
C ARG A 64 -14.66 -15.54 -8.20
N SER A 65 -14.85 -14.52 -7.37
CA SER A 65 -14.28 -13.19 -7.62
C SER A 65 -12.80 -13.14 -7.26
N GLN A 66 -12.01 -12.46 -8.09
CA GLN A 66 -10.57 -12.28 -7.93
C GLN A 66 -10.22 -10.83 -8.24
N CYS A 67 -9.20 -10.30 -7.57
CA CYS A 67 -8.66 -8.99 -7.87
C CYS A 67 -7.54 -9.11 -8.88
N CYS A 68 -7.72 -8.54 -10.08
CA CYS A 68 -6.75 -8.61 -11.15
C CYS A 68 -6.11 -7.25 -11.40
N TYR A 69 -4.81 -7.28 -11.62
CA TYR A 69 -3.97 -6.17 -12.04
C TYR A 69 -3.40 -6.46 -13.43
#